data_AF-K3WQA6-F1
#
_entry.id   AF-K3WQA6-F1
#
_cell.length_a   1.000
_cell.length_b   1.000
_cell.length_c   1.000
_cell.angle_alpha   90.00
_cell.angle_beta   90.00
_cell.angle_gamma   90.00
#
_symmetry.space_group_name_H-M   'P 1'
#
loop_
_entity.id
_entity.type
_entity.pdbx_description
1 polymer ?
#
loop_
_entity_poly.entity_id
_entity_poly.type
_entity_poly.pdbx_seq_one_letter_code
_entity_poly.pdbx_strand_id
1 'polypeptide(L)'
;MAFSQQLFPLDQRMKEVARLVRSSRPLCLKLEKTADVSDQDYVLQQQARLLLLCKRSMSLPVARGMITLGSFDVNTTQNHAWQLRVPDLPLAGRTPPTNAIVSLDISGYAKELTFWPQFHNGCAAGLRLPARDLSGVVNRYWIKYHRPSRELHSEVMVKQLNLLMPQNLLWKKVMLPMLGYCWASDCVAI
;
A
#
# COMPACT_ATOMS: atom_id res chain seq x y z
N MET A 1 -2.36 -15.69 10.99
CA MET A 1 -3.09 -15.23 12.21
C MET A 1 -3.53 -16.37 13.14
N ALA A 2 -3.54 -17.64 12.73
CA ALA A 2 -3.88 -18.74 13.64
C ALA A 2 -2.93 -18.83 14.86
N PHE A 3 -1.62 -18.68 14.63
CA PHE A 3 -0.61 -18.70 15.70
C PHE A 3 -0.79 -17.58 16.74
N SER A 4 -1.22 -16.38 16.31
CA SER A 4 -1.44 -15.27 17.23
C SER A 4 -2.63 -15.50 18.18
N GLN A 5 -3.61 -16.34 17.81
CA GLN A 5 -4.71 -16.71 18.71
C GLN A 5 -4.24 -17.62 19.85
N GLN A 6 -3.19 -18.42 19.63
CA GLN A 6 -2.58 -19.23 20.70
C GLN A 6 -1.82 -18.34 21.70
N LEU A 7 -1.20 -17.26 21.23
CA LEU A 7 -0.51 -16.29 22.08
C LEU A 7 -1.47 -15.38 22.85
N PHE A 8 -2.61 -15.02 22.24
CA PHE A 8 -3.62 -14.13 22.83
C PHE A 8 -5.02 -14.77 22.80
N PRO A 9 -5.25 -15.85 23.57
CA PRO A 9 -6.50 -16.61 23.48
C PRO A 9 -7.71 -15.86 24.05
N LEU A 10 -7.48 -14.95 25.00
CA LEU A 10 -8.53 -14.29 25.78
C LEU A 10 -9.01 -12.96 25.18
N ASP A 11 -8.36 -12.44 24.15
CA ASP A 11 -8.75 -11.18 23.53
C ASP A 11 -8.68 -11.20 22.00
N GLN A 12 -9.11 -10.10 21.40
CA GLN A 12 -9.20 -9.92 19.96
C GLN A 12 -8.22 -8.83 19.46
N ARG A 13 -7.11 -8.59 20.18
CA ARG A 13 -6.18 -7.49 19.88
C ARG A 13 -5.68 -7.51 18.44
N MET A 14 -5.44 -8.70 17.89
CA MET A 14 -4.99 -8.84 16.50
C MET A 14 -6.07 -8.46 15.48
N LYS A 15 -7.35 -8.70 15.80
CA LYS A 15 -8.47 -8.23 14.97
C LYS A 15 -8.55 -6.70 14.99
N GLU A 16 -8.37 -6.09 16.17
CA GLU A 16 -8.37 -4.63 16.30
C GLU A 16 -7.18 -3.99 15.59
N VAL A 17 -5.97 -4.54 15.77
CA VAL A 17 -4.77 -4.10 15.06
C VAL A 17 -4.99 -4.18 13.54
N ALA A 18 -5.51 -5.31 13.03
CA ALA A 18 -5.82 -5.48 11.62
C ALA A 18 -6.89 -4.49 11.12
N ARG A 19 -7.84 -4.09 11.97
CA ARG A 19 -8.84 -3.05 11.66
C ARG A 19 -8.18 -1.66 11.60
N LEU A 20 -7.28 -1.35 12.53
CA LEU A 20 -6.61 -0.05 12.62
C LEU A 20 -5.65 0.19 11.45
N VAL A 21 -4.90 -0.84 11.02
CA VAL A 21 -3.94 -0.71 9.90
C VAL A 21 -4.53 -1.02 8.53
N ARG A 22 -5.86 -1.14 8.43
CA ARG A 22 -6.53 -1.41 7.17
C ARG A 22 -6.53 -0.17 6.28
N SER A 23 -5.74 -0.22 5.22
CA SER A 23 -5.61 0.87 4.24
C SER A 23 -6.38 0.64 2.94
N SER A 24 -6.95 -0.55 2.72
CA SER A 24 -7.51 -0.97 1.42
C SER A 24 -9.00 -0.72 1.23
N ARG A 25 -9.61 0.13 2.04
CA ARG A 25 -11.04 0.47 1.96
C ARG A 25 -11.22 1.99 2.10
N PRO A 26 -12.26 2.58 1.50
CA PRO A 26 -12.59 3.98 1.71
C PRO A 26 -12.74 4.32 3.20
N LEU A 27 -12.22 5.47 3.57
CA LEU A 27 -12.17 5.96 4.95
C LEU A 27 -13.54 6.48 5.36
N CYS A 28 -13.90 6.42 6.64
CA CYS A 28 -15.16 7.04 7.09
C CYS A 28 -15.01 8.57 7.10
N LEU A 29 -15.67 9.25 6.17
CA LEU A 29 -15.68 10.71 6.04
C LEU A 29 -16.97 11.24 6.68
N LYS A 30 -16.89 11.57 7.97
CA LYS A 30 -17.98 12.23 8.68
C LYS A 30 -17.75 13.74 8.63
N LEU A 31 -18.68 14.43 7.99
CA LEU A 31 -18.76 15.88 7.94
C LEU A 31 -20.25 16.23 7.89
N GLU A 32 -20.66 17.21 8.69
CA GLU A 32 -22.04 17.71 8.71
C GLU A 32 -22.08 19.02 7.93
N LYS A 33 -23.14 19.20 7.13
CA LYS A 33 -23.39 20.46 6.43
C LYS A 33 -24.36 21.29 7.28
N THR A 34 -23.89 22.41 7.80
CA THR A 34 -24.76 23.38 8.49
C THR A 34 -25.51 24.23 7.47
N ALA A 35 -26.66 24.80 7.87
CA ALA A 35 -27.52 25.58 6.97
C ALA A 35 -26.82 26.84 6.42
N ASP A 36 -25.84 27.38 7.18
CA ASP A 36 -25.13 28.61 6.85
C ASP A 36 -24.00 28.40 5.83
N VAL A 37 -23.66 27.14 5.52
CA VAL A 37 -22.53 26.80 4.65
C VAL A 37 -23.01 26.55 3.22
N SER A 38 -22.41 27.28 2.27
CA SER A 38 -22.70 27.11 0.85
C SER A 38 -22.28 25.72 0.36
N ASP A 39 -22.87 25.26 -0.74
CA ASP A 39 -22.51 23.98 -1.36
C ASP A 39 -21.03 23.92 -1.74
N GLN A 40 -20.51 25.04 -2.24
CA GLN A 40 -19.11 25.16 -2.64
C GLN A 40 -18.17 25.06 -1.44
N ASP A 41 -18.46 25.79 -0.35
CA ASP A 41 -17.65 25.73 0.87
C ASP A 41 -17.69 24.34 1.50
N TYR A 42 -18.84 23.67 1.47
CA TYR A 42 -18.98 22.31 1.97
C TYR A 42 -18.11 21.32 1.18
N VAL A 43 -18.05 21.42 -0.14
CA VAL A 43 -17.18 20.59 -0.98
C VAL A 43 -15.71 20.82 -0.65
N LEU A 44 -15.29 22.08 -0.45
CA LEU A 44 -13.92 22.41 -0.06
C LEU A 44 -13.57 21.83 1.31
N GLN A 45 -14.46 21.96 2.30
CA GLN A 45 -14.31 21.36 3.63
C GLN A 45 -14.23 19.83 3.54
N GLN A 46 -15.05 19.21 2.69
CA GLN A 46 -15.05 17.77 2.46
C GLN A 46 -13.71 17.29 1.89
N GLN A 47 -13.16 17.97 0.89
CA GLN A 47 -11.86 17.65 0.29
C GLN A 47 -10.72 17.86 1.30
N ALA A 48 -10.72 18.97 2.05
CA ALA A 48 -9.72 19.24 3.08
C ALA A 48 -9.72 18.17 4.19
N ARG A 49 -10.92 17.77 4.65
CA ARG A 49 -11.06 16.70 5.64
C ARG A 49 -10.61 15.35 5.09
N LEU A 50 -10.99 15.04 3.85
CA LEU A 50 -10.59 13.80 3.18
C LEU A 50 -9.07 13.73 3.01
N LEU A 51 -8.41 14.83 2.64
CA LEU A 51 -6.95 14.90 2.54
C LEU A 51 -6.27 14.48 3.84
N LEU A 52 -6.72 14.99 4.99
CA LEU A 52 -6.16 14.62 6.30
C LEU A 52 -6.31 13.12 6.60
N LEU A 53 -7.48 12.55 6.28
CA LEU A 53 -7.72 11.12 6.42
C LEU A 53 -6.82 10.30 5.48
N CYS A 54 -6.67 10.73 4.23
CA CYS A 54 -5.82 10.11 3.23
C CYS A 54 -4.35 10.16 3.64
N LYS A 55 -3.85 11.28 4.16
CA LYS A 55 -2.48 11.39 4.72
C LYS A 55 -2.21 10.32 5.77
N ARG A 56 -3.16 10.08 6.68
CA ARG A 56 -3.08 8.97 7.64
C ARG A 56 -3.13 7.61 6.95
N SER A 57 -4.04 7.39 6.01
CA SER A 57 -4.17 6.12 5.29
C SER A 57 -2.90 5.73 4.53
N MET A 58 -2.23 6.73 3.96
CA MET A 58 -0.99 6.59 3.19
C MET A 58 0.21 6.11 4.04
N SER A 59 0.19 6.30 5.37
CA SER A 59 1.23 5.76 6.26
C SER A 59 0.92 4.36 6.80
N LEU A 60 -0.35 3.92 6.76
CA LEU A 60 -0.76 2.61 7.27
C LEU A 60 -0.06 1.40 6.63
N PRO A 61 0.31 1.40 5.32
CA PRO A 61 1.01 0.27 4.74
C PRO A 61 2.32 -0.09 5.45
N VAL A 62 3.05 0.89 5.99
CA VAL A 62 4.30 0.64 6.74
C VAL A 62 4.01 -0.26 7.95
N ALA A 63 3.03 0.13 8.78
CA ALA A 63 2.62 -0.65 9.95
C ALA A 63 2.05 -2.03 9.53
N ARG A 64 1.25 -2.07 8.46
CA ARG A 64 0.71 -3.32 7.91
C ARG A 64 1.82 -4.29 7.52
N GLY A 65 2.90 -3.80 6.91
CA GLY A 65 4.08 -4.60 6.55
C GLY A 65 4.75 -5.21 7.77
N MET A 66 4.92 -4.43 8.84
CA MET A 66 5.51 -4.92 10.10
C MET A 66 4.65 -6.02 10.76
N ILE A 67 3.34 -5.82 10.83
CA ILE A 67 2.41 -6.76 11.48
C ILE A 67 2.25 -8.06 10.69
N THR A 68 2.38 -8.00 9.36
CA THR A 68 2.15 -9.15 8.47
C THR A 68 3.42 -9.79 7.94
N LEU A 69 4.59 -9.42 8.48
CA LEU A 69 5.89 -9.96 8.12
C LEU A 69 5.89 -11.50 8.16
N GLY A 70 6.28 -12.14 7.06
CA GLY A 70 6.38 -13.60 6.97
C GLY A 70 5.08 -14.38 7.17
N SER A 71 3.93 -13.70 7.14
CA SER A 71 2.63 -14.31 7.46
C SER A 71 1.99 -15.09 6.31
N PHE A 72 2.55 -15.01 5.10
CA PHE A 72 2.03 -15.69 3.91
C PHE A 72 2.55 -17.11 3.83
N ASP A 73 1.64 -18.08 3.78
CA ASP A 73 1.99 -19.48 3.58
C ASP A 73 2.01 -19.81 2.09
N VAL A 74 3.20 -19.86 1.51
CA VAL A 74 3.42 -20.19 0.10
C VAL A 74 3.00 -21.62 -0.26
N ASN A 75 2.96 -22.55 0.71
CA ASN A 75 2.57 -23.94 0.45
C ASN A 75 1.07 -24.07 0.15
N THR A 76 0.25 -23.11 0.60
CA THR A 76 -1.17 -23.06 0.25
C THR A 76 -1.44 -22.63 -1.19
N THR A 77 -0.42 -22.12 -1.89
CA THR A 77 -0.54 -21.72 -3.28
C THR A 77 -0.37 -22.94 -4.19
N GLN A 78 -1.49 -23.53 -4.61
CA GLN A 78 -1.52 -24.77 -5.38
C GLN A 78 -0.91 -24.67 -6.78
N ASN A 79 -0.66 -23.46 -7.29
CA ASN A 79 -0.24 -23.21 -8.67
C ASN A 79 1.10 -22.48 -8.72
N HIS A 80 2.02 -22.95 -9.56
CA HIS A 80 3.31 -22.30 -9.86
C HIS A 80 3.19 -20.89 -10.47
N ALA A 81 1.97 -20.46 -10.85
CA ALA A 81 1.67 -19.16 -11.45
C ALA A 81 0.90 -18.20 -10.52
N TRP A 82 0.90 -18.44 -9.21
CA TRP A 82 0.20 -17.55 -8.28
C TRP A 82 0.82 -16.14 -8.27
N GLN A 83 -0.01 -15.11 -8.04
CA GLN A 83 0.42 -13.72 -7.97
C GLN A 83 0.29 -13.15 -6.56
N LEU A 84 1.33 -12.47 -6.09
CA LEU A 84 1.26 -11.70 -4.85
C LEU A 84 0.49 -10.40 -5.11
N ARG A 85 -0.77 -10.39 -4.67
CA ARG A 85 -1.65 -9.23 -4.81
C ARG A 85 -1.23 -8.11 -3.85
N VAL A 86 -0.96 -6.94 -4.42
CA VAL A 86 -0.82 -5.69 -3.66
C VAL A 86 -2.24 -5.14 -3.44
N PRO A 87 -2.69 -4.96 -2.18
CA PRO A 87 -4.01 -4.39 -1.92
C PRO A 87 -4.13 -2.98 -2.49
N ASP A 88 -5.34 -2.57 -2.88
CA ASP A 88 -5.57 -1.18 -3.25
C ASP A 88 -5.28 -0.23 -2.08
N LEU A 89 -4.94 1.01 -2.41
CA LEU A 89 -4.78 2.10 -1.47
C LEU A 89 -5.67 3.26 -1.94
N PRO A 90 -7.00 3.17 -1.76
CA PRO A 90 -7.92 4.18 -2.24
C PRO A 90 -7.73 5.49 -1.48
N LEU A 91 -7.59 6.58 -2.22
CA LEU A 91 -7.65 7.93 -1.68
C LEU A 91 -9.11 8.41 -1.73
N ALA A 92 -9.97 7.72 -0.99
CA ALA A 92 -11.41 7.95 -1.02
C ALA A 92 -12.04 7.84 0.37
N GLY A 93 -13.10 8.60 0.57
CA GLY A 93 -13.92 8.60 1.77
C GLY A 93 -15.33 8.11 1.47
N ARG A 94 -15.96 7.45 2.45
CA ARG A 94 -17.37 7.09 2.46
C ARG A 94 -18.11 7.99 3.44
N THR A 95 -19.14 8.67 2.97
CA THR A 95 -19.95 9.61 3.77
C THR A 95 -21.20 8.93 4.35
N PRO A 96 -21.31 8.76 5.67
CA PRO A 96 -22.56 8.30 6.29
C PRO A 96 -23.62 9.42 6.32
N PRO A 97 -24.92 9.10 6.33
CA PRO A 97 -25.52 7.76 6.27
C PRO A 97 -25.68 7.21 4.84
N THR A 98 -25.59 8.08 3.82
CA THR A 98 -25.85 7.72 2.41
C THR A 98 -24.85 6.71 1.84
N ASN A 99 -23.69 6.55 2.49
CA ASN A 99 -22.58 5.71 2.06
C ASN A 99 -22.03 6.10 0.67
N ALA A 100 -22.22 7.34 0.24
CA ALA A 100 -21.63 7.84 -0.99
C ALA A 100 -20.10 7.83 -0.90
N ILE A 101 -19.43 7.53 -2.02
CA ILE A 101 -17.97 7.52 -2.11
C ILE A 101 -17.50 8.83 -2.75
N VAL A 102 -16.60 9.52 -2.06
CA VAL A 102 -15.95 10.75 -2.51
C VAL A 102 -14.46 10.45 -2.68
N SER A 103 -13.95 10.65 -3.89
CA SER A 103 -12.52 10.54 -4.15
C SER A 103 -11.81 11.85 -3.84
N LEU A 104 -10.58 11.75 -3.32
CA LEU A 104 -9.71 12.90 -3.14
C LEU A 104 -9.30 13.41 -4.52
N ASP A 105 -9.53 14.68 -4.78
CA ASP A 105 -8.97 15.32 -5.97
C ASP A 105 -7.45 15.47 -5.78
N ILE A 106 -6.68 14.76 -6.61
CA ILE A 106 -5.22 14.76 -6.58
C ILE A 106 -4.61 15.65 -7.68
N SER A 107 -5.42 16.24 -8.56
CA SER A 107 -4.96 16.98 -9.74
C SER A 107 -4.08 18.18 -9.39
N GLY A 108 -4.36 18.82 -8.26
CA GLY A 108 -3.60 19.98 -7.75
C GLY A 108 -2.36 19.63 -6.92
N TYR A 109 -1.99 18.35 -6.78
CA TYR A 109 -0.86 17.92 -5.94
C TYR A 109 0.29 17.36 -6.77
N ALA A 110 1.50 17.45 -6.20
CA ALA A 110 2.69 16.84 -6.77
C ALA A 110 2.55 15.30 -6.83
N LYS A 111 3.15 14.65 -7.84
CA LYS A 111 3.04 13.19 -8.07
C LYS A 111 3.56 12.38 -6.89
N GLU A 112 4.49 12.95 -6.14
CA GLU A 112 5.12 12.42 -4.93
C GLU A 112 4.09 12.12 -3.83
N LEU A 113 2.94 12.81 -3.84
CA LEU A 113 1.84 12.58 -2.90
C LEU A 113 1.40 11.11 -2.91
N THR A 114 1.38 10.46 -4.08
CA THR A 114 0.93 9.08 -4.21
C THR A 114 2.07 8.09 -4.43
N PHE A 115 3.23 8.56 -4.89
CA PHE A 115 4.41 7.72 -5.14
C PHE A 115 4.86 6.93 -3.89
N TRP A 116 5.30 7.62 -2.83
CA TRP A 116 5.81 6.97 -1.62
C TRP A 116 4.77 6.06 -0.92
N PRO A 117 3.50 6.46 -0.82
CA PRO A 117 2.46 5.59 -0.28
C PRO A 117 2.26 4.30 -1.08
N GLN A 118 2.27 4.36 -2.41
CA GLN A 118 2.19 3.16 -3.25
C GLN A 118 3.44 2.28 -3.11
N PHE A 119 4.61 2.91 -2.92
CA PHE A 119 5.86 2.20 -2.65
C PHE A 119 5.74 1.39 -1.35
N HIS A 120 5.35 2.04 -0.25
CA HIS A 120 5.13 1.36 1.02
C HIS A 120 4.05 0.27 0.94
N ASN A 121 3.01 0.48 0.13
CA ASN A 121 1.96 -0.48 -0.12
C ASN A 121 2.47 -1.77 -0.79
N GLY A 122 3.33 -1.63 -1.80
CA GLY A 122 4.03 -2.75 -2.44
C GLY A 122 4.99 -3.46 -1.48
N CYS A 123 5.82 -2.71 -0.74
CA CYS A 123 6.72 -3.28 0.27
C CYS A 123 5.97 -4.10 1.31
N ALA A 124 4.85 -3.58 1.81
CA ALA A 124 4.03 -4.26 2.79
C ALA A 124 3.41 -5.56 2.26
N ALA A 125 3.10 -5.64 0.97
CA ALA A 125 2.68 -6.89 0.35
C ALA A 125 3.85 -7.89 0.26
N GLY A 126 5.02 -7.43 -0.18
CA GLY A 126 6.24 -8.23 -0.30
C GLY A 126 6.74 -8.80 1.03
N LEU A 127 6.72 -8.01 2.11
CA LEU A 127 7.13 -8.43 3.46
C LEU A 127 6.30 -9.59 4.00
N ARG A 128 5.12 -9.87 3.44
CA ARG A 128 4.32 -11.04 3.86
C ARG A 128 4.98 -12.36 3.46
N LEU A 129 5.81 -12.37 2.44
CA LEU A 129 6.52 -13.57 2.00
C LEU A 129 7.39 -14.14 3.14
N PRO A 130 7.50 -15.47 3.25
CA PRO A 130 8.32 -16.09 4.27
C PRO A 130 9.79 -15.72 4.09
N ALA A 131 10.49 -15.49 5.20
CA ALA A 131 11.93 -15.17 5.18
C ALA A 131 12.78 -16.29 4.57
N ARG A 132 12.32 -17.54 4.70
CA ARG A 132 12.87 -18.71 4.03
C ARG A 132 11.75 -19.42 3.28
N ASP A 133 11.87 -19.44 1.96
CA ASP A 133 10.98 -20.24 1.14
C ASP A 133 11.52 -21.67 1.03
N LEU A 134 10.98 -22.56 1.86
CA LEU A 134 11.34 -23.98 1.84
C LEU A 134 10.76 -24.72 0.62
N SER A 135 9.76 -24.15 -0.04
CA SER A 135 9.08 -24.75 -1.20
C SER A 135 9.77 -24.44 -2.53
N GLY A 136 10.62 -23.41 -2.56
CA GLY A 136 11.31 -22.94 -3.78
C GLY A 136 10.38 -22.29 -4.81
N VAL A 137 9.12 -22.02 -4.44
CA VAL A 137 8.11 -21.40 -5.30
C VAL A 137 8.46 -19.94 -5.62
N VAL A 138 8.98 -19.19 -4.65
CA VAL A 138 9.45 -17.81 -4.78
C VAL A 138 10.87 -17.80 -5.36
N ASN A 139 10.98 -18.19 -6.63
CA ASN A 139 12.23 -18.21 -7.38
C ASN A 139 12.34 -17.02 -8.35
N ARG A 140 13.51 -16.88 -9.00
CA ARG A 140 13.78 -15.79 -9.96
C ARG A 140 12.76 -15.67 -11.10
N TYR A 141 12.12 -16.76 -11.51
CA TYR A 141 11.14 -16.77 -12.60
C TYR A 141 9.80 -16.21 -12.12
N TRP A 142 9.34 -16.65 -10.95
CA TRP A 142 8.16 -16.09 -10.28
C TRP A 142 8.33 -14.58 -10.03
N ILE A 143 9.52 -14.19 -9.57
CA ILE A 143 9.91 -12.79 -9.38
C ILE A 143 9.78 -11.98 -10.70
N LYS A 144 10.27 -12.53 -11.82
CA LYS A 144 10.20 -11.88 -13.13
C LYS A 144 8.76 -11.75 -13.64
N TYR A 145 7.90 -12.72 -13.31
CA TYR A 145 6.47 -12.71 -13.65
C TYR A 145 5.72 -11.53 -13.01
N HIS A 146 6.22 -11.00 -11.89
CA HIS A 146 5.63 -9.84 -11.21
C HIS A 146 6.09 -8.48 -11.77
N ARG A 147 6.93 -8.47 -12.81
CA ARG A 147 7.33 -7.20 -13.46
C ARG A 147 6.13 -6.62 -14.21
N PRO A 148 5.78 -5.34 -13.99
CA PRO A 148 4.72 -4.70 -14.75
C PRO A 148 5.09 -4.64 -16.25
N SER A 149 4.09 -4.79 -17.10
CA SER A 149 4.22 -4.63 -18.56
C SER A 149 4.70 -3.20 -18.87
N ARG A 150 5.54 -3.05 -19.92
CA ARG A 150 6.13 -1.76 -20.36
C ARG A 150 5.13 -0.70 -20.82
N GLU A 151 3.83 -0.98 -20.75
CA GLU A 151 2.75 -0.08 -21.18
C GLU A 151 2.08 0.64 -20.00
N LEU A 152 2.37 0.27 -18.74
CA LEU A 152 1.85 0.93 -17.53
C LEU A 152 2.92 1.78 -16.83
N HIS A 153 3.48 2.78 -17.54
CA HIS A 153 4.65 3.53 -17.06
C HIS A 153 4.37 4.69 -16.09
N SER A 154 3.12 5.06 -15.78
CA SER A 154 2.86 6.24 -14.93
C SER A 154 2.05 6.01 -13.64
N GLU A 155 1.42 4.85 -13.42
CA GLU A 155 0.65 4.59 -12.17
C GLU A 155 1.02 3.30 -11.43
N VAL A 156 1.77 2.39 -12.07
CA VAL A 156 1.97 1.02 -11.57
C VAL A 156 3.43 0.66 -11.31
N MET A 157 4.39 1.44 -11.82
CA MET A 157 5.83 1.17 -11.66
C MET A 157 6.26 1.05 -10.19
N VAL A 158 5.56 1.75 -9.29
CA VAL A 158 5.84 1.79 -7.85
C VAL A 158 5.18 0.66 -7.06
N LYS A 159 4.08 0.08 -7.58
CA LYS A 159 3.32 -0.96 -6.90
C LYS A 159 4.06 -2.32 -6.89
N GLN A 160 4.90 -2.59 -7.89
CA GLN A 160 5.50 -3.93 -8.10
C GLN A 160 7.03 -4.00 -8.03
N LEU A 161 7.76 -2.88 -8.05
CA LEU A 161 9.22 -2.89 -7.87
C LEU A 161 9.66 -3.44 -6.49
N ASN A 162 8.72 -3.54 -5.54
CA ASN A 162 8.97 -3.79 -4.12
C ASN A 162 8.71 -5.21 -3.63
N LEU A 163 8.26 -6.13 -4.49
CA LEU A 163 7.99 -7.51 -4.09
C LEU A 163 9.27 -8.35 -3.87
N LEU A 164 10.45 -7.78 -4.16
CA LEU A 164 11.76 -8.46 -4.20
C LEU A 164 12.72 -8.02 -3.09
N MET A 165 12.26 -7.13 -2.23
CA MET A 165 13.07 -6.41 -1.24
C MET A 165 13.45 -7.18 0.04
N PRO A 166 12.76 -8.25 0.53
CA PRO A 166 13.06 -8.80 1.86
C PRO A 166 14.23 -9.80 1.94
N GLN A 167 14.80 -10.26 0.83
CA GLN A 167 15.91 -11.23 0.87
C GLN A 167 17.25 -10.49 0.78
N ASN A 168 17.99 -10.52 1.89
CA ASN A 168 19.23 -9.80 2.26
C ASN A 168 20.37 -9.62 1.21
N LEU A 169 20.24 -10.09 -0.02
CA LEU A 169 21.29 -10.03 -1.05
C LEU A 169 21.09 -8.91 -2.10
N LEU A 170 19.91 -8.27 -2.18
CA LEU A 170 19.54 -7.37 -3.29
C LEU A 170 19.74 -5.87 -3.01
N TRP A 171 19.94 -5.46 -1.76
CA TRP A 171 20.08 -4.04 -1.42
C TRP A 171 21.37 -3.41 -2.00
N LYS A 172 22.53 -4.08 -1.89
CA LYS A 172 23.82 -3.57 -2.38
C LYS A 172 23.93 -3.54 -3.90
N LYS A 173 23.33 -4.51 -4.59
CA LYS A 173 23.62 -4.77 -6.02
C LYS A 173 22.60 -4.18 -7.00
N VAL A 174 21.37 -3.90 -6.56
CA VAL A 174 20.30 -3.43 -7.47
C VAL A 174 19.85 -2.00 -7.16
N MET A 175 19.82 -1.62 -5.88
CA MET A 175 19.38 -0.27 -5.48
C MET A 175 20.47 0.80 -5.68
N LEU A 176 21.75 0.53 -5.43
CA LEU A 176 22.81 1.54 -5.69
C LEU A 176 22.88 1.95 -7.18
N PRO A 177 22.79 1.01 -8.15
CA PRO A 177 22.77 1.38 -9.56
C PRO A 177 21.42 1.95 -10.00
N MET A 178 20.26 1.44 -9.57
CA MET A 178 18.96 1.98 -10.03
C MET A 178 18.57 3.32 -9.40
N LEU A 179 18.97 3.59 -8.14
CA LEU A 179 18.94 4.95 -7.61
C LEU A 179 19.91 5.82 -8.41
N GLY A 180 21.12 5.34 -8.73
CA GLY A 180 22.06 6.06 -9.58
C GLY A 180 21.56 6.37 -11.00
N TYR A 181 20.87 5.43 -11.66
CA TYR A 181 20.46 5.58 -13.07
C TYR A 181 19.13 6.34 -13.27
N CYS A 182 18.29 6.50 -12.24
CA CYS A 182 17.14 7.41 -12.29
C CYS A 182 17.33 8.73 -11.51
N TRP A 183 18.36 8.86 -10.66
CA TRP A 183 18.63 10.12 -9.94
C TRP A 183 19.83 10.92 -10.49
N ALA A 184 20.81 10.32 -11.16
CA ALA A 184 21.99 11.08 -11.62
C ALA A 184 21.78 11.84 -12.94
N SER A 185 20.72 11.56 -13.70
CA SER A 185 20.51 12.20 -15.01
C SER A 185 19.73 13.52 -14.95
N ASP A 186 18.94 13.75 -13.89
CA ASP A 186 18.09 14.95 -13.78
C ASP A 186 18.38 15.82 -12.53
N CYS A 187 19.46 15.53 -11.79
CA CYS A 187 19.91 16.35 -10.66
C CYS A 187 21.18 17.17 -10.94
N VAL A 188 21.55 17.36 -12.21
CA VAL A 188 22.50 18.41 -12.65
C VAL A 188 21.76 19.38 -13.58
N ALA A 189 20.73 20.03 -13.04
CA ALA A 189 20.12 21.24 -13.60
C ALA A 189 19.17 21.85 -12.54
N ILE A 190 19.74 22.32 -11.43
CA ILE A 190 19.44 23.55 -10.66
C ILE A 190 20.58 23.70 -9.66
#